data_AF-A0A4V5MYW7-F1
#
_entry.id   AF-A0A4V5MYW7-F1
#
_cell.length_a   1.000
_cell.length_b   1.000
_cell.length_c   1.000
_cell.angle_alpha   90.00
_cell.angle_beta   90.00
_cell.angle_gamma   90.00
#
_symmetry.space_group_name_H-M   'P 1'
#
loop_
_entity.id
_entity.type
_entity.pdbx_description
1 polymer ?
#
loop_
_entity_poly.entity_id
_entity_poly.type
_entity_poly.pdbx_seq_one_letter_code
_entity_poly.pdbx_strand_id
1 'polypeptide(L)'
;MLAHPLPRVARKILYSTQPVEGYWRFADRLVLRPLPEGNPAVPWLAESYPLIFECAYPGTEDVVLSFSRSDRIADQWMSVLALADPASPRLGPGHVGGSSISPAGGERQPDR
;
A
#
# COMPACT_ATOMS: atom_id res chain seq x y z
N MET A 1 -19.76 -22.93 -18.83
CA MET A 1 -18.38 -22.39 -18.80
C MET A 1 -18.37 -21.27 -17.78
N LEU A 2 -17.64 -21.41 -16.67
CA LEU A 2 -17.42 -20.30 -15.74
C LEU A 2 -16.34 -19.42 -16.37
N ALA A 3 -16.70 -18.20 -16.75
CA ALA A 3 -15.71 -17.22 -17.20
C ALA A 3 -14.79 -16.93 -16.01
N HIS A 4 -13.51 -17.28 -16.12
CA HIS A 4 -12.53 -16.83 -15.14
C HIS A 4 -12.43 -15.31 -15.25
N PRO A 5 -12.61 -14.57 -14.15
CA PRO A 5 -12.49 -13.12 -14.20
C PRO A 5 -11.08 -12.75 -14.65
N LEU A 6 -11.00 -11.85 -15.64
CA LEU A 6 -9.71 -11.36 -16.13
C LEU A 6 -8.92 -10.72 -14.97
N PRO A 7 -7.60 -10.93 -14.90
CA PRO A 7 -6.77 -10.31 -13.88
C PRO A 7 -6.83 -8.80 -14.00
N ARG A 8 -7.01 -8.11 -12.87
CA ARG A 8 -6.97 -6.65 -12.77
C ARG A 8 -5.58 -6.21 -12.31
N VAL A 9 -5.21 -4.98 -12.65
CA VAL A 9 -3.94 -4.38 -12.22
C VAL A 9 -4.23 -3.28 -11.21
N ALA A 10 -3.60 -3.36 -10.05
CA ALA A 10 -3.55 -2.25 -9.09
C ALA A 10 -2.31 -1.43 -9.39
N ARG A 11 -2.42 -0.10 -9.37
CA ARG A 11 -1.29 0.84 -9.44
C ARG A 11 -1.37 1.80 -8.27
N LYS A 12 -0.28 1.92 -7.51
CA LYS A 12 -0.18 2.81 -6.35
C LYS A 12 1.20 3.44 -6.25
N ILE A 13 1.30 4.51 -5.47
CA ILE A 13 2.59 5.04 -5.03
C ILE A 13 2.87 4.50 -3.64
N LEU A 14 4.00 3.84 -3.48
CA LEU A 14 4.53 3.42 -2.20
C LEU A 14 5.74 4.28 -1.85
N TYR A 15 6.15 4.24 -0.59
CA TYR A 15 7.30 4.98 -0.10
C TYR A 15 8.25 4.01 0.59
N SER A 16 9.54 4.16 0.30
CA SER A 16 10.62 3.41 0.92
C SER A 16 11.53 4.38 1.68
N THR A 17 12.13 3.96 2.78
CA THR A 17 13.18 4.73 3.46
C THR A 17 14.54 4.61 2.75
N GLN A 18 14.62 3.73 1.75
CA GLN A 18 15.83 3.50 0.95
C GLN A 18 15.56 3.61 -0.55
N PRO A 19 16.57 4.00 -1.35
CA PRO A 19 16.45 3.99 -2.80
C PRO A 19 16.28 2.54 -3.29
N VAL A 20 15.28 2.32 -4.14
CA VAL A 20 15.03 1.02 -4.78
C VAL A 20 15.22 1.19 -6.28
N GLU A 21 16.22 0.52 -6.87
CA GLU A 21 16.50 0.60 -8.32
C GLU A 21 15.38 0.00 -9.17
N GLY A 22 14.63 -0.95 -8.60
CA GLY A 22 13.50 -1.61 -9.21
C GLY A 22 13.39 -3.06 -8.74
N TYR A 23 12.20 -3.63 -8.84
CA TYR A 23 11.96 -5.04 -8.53
C TYR A 23 10.84 -5.59 -9.40
N TRP A 24 10.99 -6.84 -9.82
CA TRP A 24 9.97 -7.54 -10.57
C TRP A 24 9.75 -8.94 -10.01
N ARG A 25 8.49 -9.36 -9.94
CA ARG A 25 8.12 -10.74 -9.59
C ARG A 25 7.11 -11.31 -10.57
N PHE A 26 7.46 -12.45 -11.15
CA PHE A 26 6.66 -13.11 -12.18
C PHE A 26 5.31 -13.64 -11.66
N ALA A 27 5.29 -14.22 -10.45
CA ALA A 27 4.15 -14.94 -9.89
C ALA A 27 2.85 -14.12 -9.87
N ASP A 28 2.96 -12.83 -9.59
CA ASP A 28 1.85 -11.87 -9.49
C ASP A 28 2.02 -10.65 -10.39
N ARG A 29 2.93 -10.73 -11.37
CA ARG A 29 3.28 -9.66 -12.31
C ARG A 29 3.53 -8.33 -11.60
N LEU A 30 4.25 -8.40 -10.49
CA LEU A 30 4.50 -7.25 -9.65
C LEU A 30 5.69 -6.47 -10.19
N VAL A 31 5.53 -5.15 -10.24
CA VAL A 31 6.55 -4.15 -10.55
C VAL A 31 6.68 -3.21 -9.37
N LEU A 32 7.92 -2.99 -8.92
CA LEU A 32 8.30 -1.79 -8.17
C LEU A 32 9.33 -1.05 -9.02
N ARG A 33 9.19 0.26 -9.16
CA ARG A 33 10.17 1.09 -9.86
C ARG A 33 10.23 2.49 -9.25
N PRO A 34 11.39 3.17 -9.32
CA PRO A 34 11.48 4.57 -8.98
C PRO A 34 10.40 5.40 -9.69
N LEU A 35 9.92 6.43 -9.00
CA LEU A 35 9.16 7.47 -9.66
C LEU A 35 10.07 8.17 -10.69
N PRO A 36 9.60 8.49 -11.91
CA PRO A 36 10.40 9.20 -12.89
C PRO A 36 10.94 10.54 -12.38
N GLU A 37 12.05 11.02 -12.94
CA GLU A 37 12.56 12.35 -12.62
C GLU A 37 11.53 13.44 -12.98
N GLY A 38 11.50 14.52 -12.20
CA GLY A 38 10.60 15.66 -12.42
C GLY A 38 9.18 15.53 -11.86
N ASN A 39 8.89 14.46 -11.09
CA ASN A 39 7.62 14.35 -10.38
C ASN A 39 7.57 15.29 -9.17
N PRO A 40 6.37 15.82 -8.80
CA PRO A 40 6.23 16.69 -7.66
C PRO A 40 6.59 15.94 -6.37
N ALA A 41 7.60 16.45 -5.65
CA ALA A 41 7.94 15.96 -4.33
C ALA A 41 6.86 16.36 -3.32
N VAL A 42 6.49 15.42 -2.44
CA VAL A 42 5.52 15.69 -1.38
C VAL A 42 6.27 16.28 -0.18
N PRO A 43 6.03 17.55 0.21
CA PRO A 43 6.92 18.26 1.13
C PRO A 43 7.06 17.65 2.54
N TRP A 44 6.04 16.94 3.01
CA TRP A 44 6.02 16.31 4.34
C TRP A 44 6.60 14.89 4.36
N LEU A 45 7.00 14.35 3.21
CA LEU A 45 7.65 13.04 3.05
C LEU A 45 9.16 13.23 2.78
N ALA A 46 9.78 14.17 3.50
CA ALA A 46 11.22 14.34 3.46
C ALA A 46 11.91 12.99 3.77
N GLU A 47 12.98 12.68 3.04
CA GLU A 47 13.79 11.45 3.19
C GLU A 47 13.11 10.14 2.75
N SER A 48 11.94 10.20 2.12
CA SER A 48 11.29 9.02 1.53
C SER A 48 11.54 8.92 0.02
N TYR A 49 11.79 7.70 -0.47
CA TYR A 49 11.97 7.37 -1.87
C TYR A 49 10.63 6.85 -2.46
N PRO A 50 9.93 7.65 -3.27
CA PRO A 50 8.66 7.24 -3.86
C PRO A 50 8.86 6.18 -4.95
N LEU A 51 7.99 5.17 -4.94
CA LEU A 51 8.02 4.05 -5.85
C LEU A 51 6.65 3.86 -6.52
N ILE A 52 6.65 3.61 -7.82
CA ILE A 52 5.47 3.10 -8.51
C ILE A 52 5.38 1.61 -8.22
N PHE A 53 4.27 1.21 -7.62
CA PHE A 53 3.88 -0.18 -7.40
C PHE A 53 2.77 -0.57 -8.38
N GLU A 54 2.99 -1.67 -9.10
CA GLU A 54 1.97 -2.29 -9.95
C GLU A 54 1.89 -3.78 -9.65
N CYS A 55 0.70 -4.35 -9.50
CA CYS A 55 0.54 -5.80 -9.33
C CYS A 55 -0.74 -6.31 -9.99
N ALA A 56 -0.68 -7.52 -10.53
CA ALA A 56 -1.87 -8.21 -11.01
C ALA A 56 -2.55 -8.98 -9.86
N TYR A 57 -3.88 -8.93 -9.81
CA TYR A 57 -4.67 -9.69 -8.85
C TYR A 57 -5.91 -10.30 -9.51
N PRO A 58 -6.45 -11.40 -8.95
CA PRO A 58 -7.68 -11.99 -9.46
C PRO A 58 -8.83 -10.97 -9.43
N GLY A 59 -9.37 -10.67 -10.61
CA GLY A 59 -10.48 -9.75 -10.76
C GLY A 59 -11.73 -10.25 -10.05
N THR A 60 -12.61 -9.32 -9.72
CA THR A 60 -13.95 -9.59 -9.20
C THR A 60 -14.86 -8.46 -9.66
N GLU A 61 -16.15 -8.76 -9.85
CA GLU A 61 -17.16 -7.75 -10.18
C GLU A 61 -17.52 -6.90 -8.95
N ASP A 62 -17.32 -7.46 -7.74
CA ASP A 62 -17.47 -6.73 -6.50
C ASP A 62 -16.38 -5.67 -6.34
N VAL A 63 -16.80 -4.41 -6.41
CA VAL A 63 -15.93 -3.23 -6.33
C VAL A 63 -15.23 -3.16 -4.97
N VAL A 64 -15.93 -3.45 -3.87
CA VAL A 64 -15.39 -3.37 -2.50
C VAL A 64 -14.31 -4.42 -2.30
N LEU A 65 -14.56 -5.66 -2.77
CA LEU A 65 -13.56 -6.72 -2.74
C LEU A 65 -12.36 -6.40 -3.64
N SER A 66 -12.56 -5.75 -4.78
CA SER A 66 -11.48 -5.31 -5.68
C SER A 66 -10.58 -4.29 -4.98
N PHE A 67 -11.15 -3.27 -4.32
CA PHE A 67 -10.40 -2.29 -3.54
C PHE A 67 -9.66 -2.94 -2.38
N SER A 68 -10.35 -3.74 -1.56
CA SER A 68 -9.76 -4.41 -0.40
C SER A 68 -8.58 -5.32 -0.77
N ARG A 69 -8.65 -6.03 -1.90
CA ARG A 69 -7.53 -6.84 -2.41
C ARG A 69 -6.34 -5.96 -2.79
N SER A 70 -6.58 -4.88 -3.52
CA SER A 70 -5.52 -3.97 -3.94
C SER A 70 -4.82 -3.28 -2.75
N ASP A 71 -5.58 -2.93 -1.72
CA ASP A 71 -5.06 -2.31 -0.50
C ASP A 71 -4.22 -3.31 0.29
N ARG A 72 -4.75 -4.51 0.52
CA ARG A 72 -4.05 -5.55 1.26
C ARG A 72 -2.69 -5.91 0.67
N ILE A 73 -2.61 -6.02 -0.67
CA ILE A 73 -1.32 -6.33 -1.32
C ILE A 73 -0.35 -5.16 -1.12
N ALA A 74 -0.81 -3.91 -1.26
CA ALA A 74 0.00 -2.73 -1.04
C ALA A 74 0.53 -2.63 0.40
N ASP A 75 -0.32 -2.89 1.39
CA ASP A 75 0.04 -2.86 2.82
C ASP A 75 1.10 -3.92 3.17
N GLN A 76 0.97 -5.12 2.59
CA GLN A 76 1.99 -6.17 2.73
C GLN A 76 3.33 -5.71 2.18
N TRP A 77 3.36 -5.04 1.03
CA TRP A 77 4.59 -4.54 0.43
C TRP A 77 5.18 -3.34 1.18
N MET A 78 4.35 -2.43 1.68
CA MET A 78 4.81 -1.37 2.59
C MET A 78 5.50 -1.96 3.82
N SER A 79 4.98 -3.05 4.38
CA SER A 79 5.61 -3.75 5.50
C SER A 79 6.95 -4.36 5.11
N VAL A 80 7.06 -4.96 3.92
CA VAL A 80 8.32 -5.51 3.40
C VAL A 80 9.36 -4.40 3.20
N LEU A 81 8.96 -3.26 2.61
CA LEU A 81 9.84 -2.11 2.42
C LEU A 81 10.31 -1.52 3.74
N ALA A 82 9.44 -1.44 4.75
CA ALA A 82 9.80 -0.95 6.08
C ALA A 82 10.73 -1.90 6.86
N LEU A 83 10.66 -3.21 6.60
CA LEU A 83 11.53 -4.22 7.21
C LEU A 83 12.88 -4.36 6.51
N ALA A 84 12.97 -3.97 5.23
CA ALA A 84 14.21 -3.94 4.47
C ALA A 84 15.17 -2.84 4.97
N ASP A 85 14.69 -1.91 5.81
CA ASP A 85 15.48 -0.86 6.40
C ASP A 85 16.37 -1.37 7.55
N PRO A 86 17.71 -1.29 7.43
CA PRO A 86 18.65 -1.71 8.46
C PRO A 86 18.63 -0.82 9.71
N ALA A 87 18.07 0.40 9.63
CA ALA A 87 17.83 1.26 10.78
C ALA A 87 16.49 0.97 11.48
N SER A 88 15.62 0.16 10.87
CA SER A 88 14.36 -0.24 11.46
C SER A 88 14.62 -1.07 12.72
N PRO A 89 14.20 -0.63 13.92
CA PRO A 89 14.32 -1.43 15.12
C PRO A 89 13.42 -2.64 14.89
N ARG A 90 14.02 -3.82 14.62
CA ARG A 90 13.31 -5.07 14.31
C ARG A 90 12.09 -5.21 15.23
N LEU A 91 10.92 -4.85 14.71
CA LEU A 91 9.69 -4.92 15.46
C LEU A 91 9.43 -6.41 15.65
N GLY A 92 9.59 -6.87 16.89
CA GLY A 92 9.20 -8.21 17.28
C GLY A 92 7.73 -8.48 16.92
N PRO A 93 7.32 -9.75 16.84
CA PRO A 93 5.98 -10.13 16.41
C PRO A 93 4.95 -9.58 17.41
N GLY A 94 4.33 -8.43 17.11
CA GLY A 94 3.37 -7.83 18.04
C GLY A 94 2.78 -6.46 17.70
N HIS A 95 3.13 -5.79 16.60
CA HIS A 95 2.57 -4.47 16.30
C HIS A 95 1.84 -4.43 14.96
N VAL A 96 0.64 -5.01 14.94
CA VAL A 96 -0.38 -4.70 13.93
C VAL A 96 -1.23 -3.57 14.50
N GLY A 97 -0.76 -2.33 14.35
CA GLY A 97 -1.54 -1.13 14.63
C GLY A 97 -2.47 -0.84 13.47
N GLY A 98 -3.61 -1.52 13.42
CA GLY A 98 -4.71 -1.12 12.55
C GLY A 98 -5.29 0.20 13.07
N SER A 99 -5.07 1.29 12.34
CA SER A 99 -5.84 2.52 12.55
C SER A 99 -7.26 2.29 12.05
N SER A 100 -8.10 1.69 12.90
CA SER A 100 -9.54 1.79 12.79
C SER A 100 -9.93 3.22 13.11
N ILE A 101 -10.25 3.99 12.06
CA ILE A 101 -10.97 5.25 12.21
C ILE A 101 -12.37 4.86 12.70
N SER A 102 -12.62 5.00 14.01
CA SER A 102 -13.98 4.97 14.55
C SER A 102 -14.73 6.23 14.09
N PRO A 103 -15.99 6.12 13.63
CA PRO A 103 -16.80 7.30 13.37
C PRO A 103 -17.11 7.97 14.71
N ALA A 104 -16.79 9.25 14.82
CA ALA A 104 -17.19 10.08 15.95
C ALA A 104 -18.72 10.21 15.95
N GLY A 105 -19.38 9.37 16.75
CA GLY A 105 -20.76 9.55 17.16
C GLY A 105 -20.80 10.05 18.60
N GLY A 106 -21.67 11.04 18.86
CA GLY A 106 -22.07 11.37 20.23
C GLY A 106 -22.30 12.85 20.46
N GLU A 107 -23.50 13.31 20.09
CA GLU A 107 -24.14 14.50 20.66
C GLU A 107 -23.96 14.55 22.18
N ARG A 108 -23.67 15.73 22.73
CA ARG A 108 -24.13 16.16 24.06
C ARG A 108 -24.25 17.67 24.10
N GLN A 109 -25.48 18.11 23.94
CA GLN A 109 -26.00 19.38 24.44
C GLN A 109 -26.03 19.34 25.97
N PRO A 110 -25.66 20.42 26.67
CA PRO A 110 -26.22 20.69 27.97
C PRO A 110 -27.16 21.89 27.92
N ASP A 111 -28.36 21.63 28.42
CA ASP A 111 -29.39 22.59 28.79
C ASP A 111 -28.95 23.52 29.93
N ARG A 112 -29.45 24.76 29.84
CA ARG A 112 -29.56 25.85 30.82
C ARG A 112 -28.34 26.75 31.06
#